data_AF-A0A2E1ZDA2-F1
#
_entry.id   AF-A0A2E1ZDA2-F1
#
_cell.length_a   1.000
_cell.length_b   1.000
_cell.length_c   1.000
_cell.angle_alpha   90.00
_cell.angle_beta   90.00
_cell.angle_gamma   90.00
#
_symmetry.space_group_name_H-M   'P 1'
#
loop_
_entity.id
_entity.type
_entity.pdbx_description
1 polymer ?
#
loop_
_entity_poly.entity_id
_entity_poly.type
_entity_poly.pdbx_seq_one_letter_code
_entity_poly.pdbx_strand_id
1 'polypeptide(L)' 'MRKIKLVASIGFAGCDDEDIIEVDDDVSDEELQNMADEFSMEHAASWEGDERLGEWDEDSIEMFFENAHGWWEEVEDDA' A
#
# COMPACT_ATOMS: atom_id res chain seq x y z
N MET A 1 -13.44 17.63 3.06
CA MET A 1 -12.63 16.51 3.55
C MET A 1 -13.38 15.25 3.17
N ARG A 2 -12.71 14.33 2.48
CA ARG A 2 -13.21 13.01 2.11
C ARG A 2 -12.33 11.93 2.72
N LYS A 3 -12.93 10.78 3.04
CA LYS A 3 -12.21 9.62 3.55
C LYS A 3 -11.79 8.74 2.38
N ILE A 4 -10.51 8.44 2.33
CA ILE A 4 -9.92 7.55 1.33
C ILE A 4 -9.31 6.39 2.08
N LYS A 5 -9.57 5.19 1.58
CA LYS A 5 -8.86 3.99 2.00
C LYS A 5 -7.74 3.73 1.02
N LEU A 6 -6.52 3.69 1.54
CA LEU A 6 -5.34 3.24 0.82
C LEU A 6 -5.19 1.75 1.05
N VAL A 7 -4.81 1.01 0.00
CA VAL A 7 -4.57 -0.42 0.08
C VAL A 7 -3.22 -0.74 -0.55
N ALA A 8 -2.39 -1.41 0.22
CA ALA A 8 -1.16 -2.03 -0.24
C ALA A 8 -1.45 -3.51 -0.46
N SER A 9 -1.15 -4.02 -1.66
CA SER A 9 -1.12 -5.47 -1.88
C SER A 9 0.24 -5.91 -2.31
N ILE A 10 0.72 -6.96 -1.66
CA ILE A 10 1.94 -7.63 -2.07
C ILE A 10 1.57 -9.07 -2.43
N GLY A 11 1.27 -9.25 -3.72
CA GLY A 11 0.61 -10.44 -4.28
C GLY A 11 1.32 -11.78 -4.03
N PHE A 12 2.58 -11.75 -3.61
CA PHE A 12 3.35 -12.96 -3.29
C PHE A 12 3.01 -13.55 -1.91
N ALA A 13 2.64 -12.71 -0.94
CA ALA A 13 2.42 -13.13 0.44
C ALA A 13 0.93 -13.21 0.83
N GLY A 14 0.02 -12.74 -0.03
CA GLY A 14 -1.36 -12.43 0.40
C GLY A 14 -1.36 -11.44 1.56
N CYS A 15 -0.31 -10.62 1.63
CA CYS A 15 -0.15 -9.59 2.62
C CYS A 15 -0.73 -8.31 2.03
N ASP A 16 -1.98 -8.08 2.38
CA ASP A 16 -2.65 -6.83 2.08
C ASP A 16 -2.70 -6.02 3.38
N ASP A 17 -2.46 -4.72 3.27
CA ASP A 17 -2.62 -3.77 4.37
C ASP A 17 -3.48 -2.61 3.89
N GLU A 18 -4.23 -2.04 4.82
CA GLU A 18 -5.19 -0.98 4.53
C GLU A 18 -5.17 0.09 5.60
N ASP A 19 -5.22 1.35 5.17
CA ASP A 19 -5.35 2.49 6.07
C ASP A 19 -6.40 3.47 5.56
N ILE A 20 -7.11 4.13 6.48
CA ILE A 20 -8.14 5.13 6.16
C ILE A 20 -7.62 6.50 6.55
N ILE A 21 -7.44 7.35 5.55
CA ILE A 21 -6.97 8.72 5.70
C ILE A 21 -8.07 9.73 5.36
N GLU A 22 -7.98 10.91 5.95
CA GLU A 22 -8.81 12.06 5.59
C GLU A 22 -7.99 13.01 4.72
N VAL A 23 -8.51 13.34 3.54
CA VAL A 23 -7.88 14.26 2.58
C VAL A 23 -8.82 15.40 2.24
N ASP A 24 -8.28 16.51 1.75
CA ASP A 24 -9.09 17.60 1.21
C ASP A 24 -9.85 17.16 -0.06
N ASP A 25 -10.99 17.80 -0.33
CA ASP A 25 -11.86 17.44 -1.45
C ASP A 25 -11.28 17.82 -2.82
N ASP A 26 -10.24 18.65 -2.85
CA ASP A 26 -9.56 19.13 -4.06
C ASP A 26 -8.30 18.33 -4.42
N VAL A 27 -7.88 17.37 -3.57
CA VAL A 27 -6.81 16.43 -3.89
C VAL A 27 -7.16 15.68 -5.16
N SER A 28 -6.23 15.62 -6.12
CA SER A 28 -6.45 14.96 -7.40
C SER A 28 -6.32 13.43 -7.31
N ASP A 29 -6.91 12.71 -8.27
CA ASP A 29 -6.76 11.25 -8.38
C ASP A 29 -5.29 10.83 -8.56
N GLU A 30 -4.47 11.67 -9.20
CA GLU A 30 -3.02 11.46 -9.33
C GLU A 30 -2.31 11.55 -7.97
N GLU A 31 -2.67 12.53 -7.15
CA GLU A 31 -2.16 12.64 -5.78
C GLU A 31 -2.61 11.46 -4.91
N LEU A 32 -3.87 11.02 -5.03
CA LEU A 32 -4.35 9.83 -4.34
C LEU A 32 -3.61 8.56 -4.76
N GLN A 33 -3.34 8.41 -6.05
CA GLN A 33 -2.55 7.28 -6.54
C GLN A 33 -1.12 7.33 -6.00
N ASN A 34 -0.48 8.51 -5.99
CA ASN A 34 0.85 8.66 -5.41
C ASN A 34 0.87 8.29 -3.92
N MET A 35 -0.15 8.67 -3.15
CA MET A 35 -0.28 8.28 -1.74
C MET A 35 -0.45 6.77 -1.58
N ALA A 36 -1.25 6.13 -2.43
CA ALA A 36 -1.42 4.67 -2.39
C ALA A 36 -0.12 3.93 -2.75
N ASP A 37 0.62 4.41 -3.75
CA ASP A 37 1.91 3.85 -4.14
C ASP A 37 2.96 4.03 -3.04
N GLU A 38 3.01 5.19 -2.38
CA GLU A 38 3.88 5.45 -1.22
C GLU A 38 3.52 4.52 -0.06
N PHE A 39 2.23 4.39 0.28
CA PHE A 39 1.74 3.47 1.30
C PHE A 39 2.14 2.01 1.01
N SER A 40 2.04 1.57 -0.25
CA SER A 40 2.44 0.23 -0.66
C SER A 40 3.94 -0.01 -0.53
N MET A 41 4.77 0.98 -0.90
CA MET A 41 6.21 0.91 -0.75
C MET A 41 6.65 0.92 0.71
N GLU A 42 6.05 1.77 1.56
CA GLU A 42 6.31 1.80 2.99
C GLU A 42 5.91 0.48 3.65
N HIS A 43 4.73 -0.04 3.29
CA HIS A 43 4.29 -1.35 3.74
C HIS A 43 5.32 -2.41 3.32
N ALA A 44 5.69 -2.50 2.04
CA ALA A 44 6.69 -3.46 1.56
C ALA A 44 8.06 -3.32 2.26
N ALA A 45 8.53 -2.08 2.47
CA ALA A 45 9.80 -1.81 3.15
C ALA A 45 9.77 -2.22 4.63
N SER A 46 8.61 -2.16 5.29
CA SER A 46 8.48 -2.63 6.68
C SER A 46 8.74 -4.14 6.85
N TRP A 47 8.66 -4.89 5.75
CA TRP A 47 8.96 -6.32 5.70
C TRP A 47 10.43 -6.61 5.35
N GLU A 48 11.21 -5.60 4.95
CA GLU A 48 12.64 -5.78 4.70
C GLU A 48 13.34 -6.19 6.01
N GLY A 49 13.87 -7.41 6.03
CA GLY A 49 14.49 -7.99 7.23
C GLY A 49 13.51 -8.62 8.23
N ASP A 50 12.23 -8.79 7.87
CA ASP A 50 11.27 -9.54 8.69
C ASP A 50 11.60 -11.04 8.69
N GLU A 51 11.95 -11.57 9.86
CA GLU A 51 12.33 -12.98 10.05
C GLU A 51 11.24 -13.99 9.67
N ARG A 52 9.96 -13.57 9.59
CA ARG A 52 8.82 -14.40 9.17
C ARG A 52 8.85 -14.69 7.68
N LEU A 53 9.48 -13.82 6.89
CA LEU A 53 9.71 -14.07 5.47
C LEU A 53 10.80 -15.13 5.25
N GLY A 54 11.66 -15.36 6.25
CA GLY A 54 12.79 -16.28 6.14
C GLY A 54 14.00 -15.64 5.45
N GLU A 55 14.99 -16.44 5.08
CA GLU A 55 16.12 -15.97 4.27
C GLU A 55 15.66 -15.82 2.82
N TRP A 56 15.17 -14.63 2.45
CA TRP A 56 14.92 -14.31 1.04
C TRP A 56 16.24 -13.97 0.36
N ASP A 57 16.47 -14.56 -0.80
CA ASP A 57 17.53 -14.10 -1.70
C ASP A 57 17.17 -12.72 -2.30
N GLU A 58 18.19 -12.03 -2.82
CA GLU A 58 18.07 -10.70 -3.40
C GLU A 58 17.01 -10.64 -4.53
N ASP A 59 16.94 -11.69 -5.36
CA ASP A 59 15.96 -11.80 -6.46
C ASP A 59 14.52 -11.88 -5.91
N SER A 60 14.31 -12.56 -4.78
CA SER A 60 13.01 -12.67 -4.12
C SER A 60 12.57 -11.35 -3.48
N ILE A 61 13.52 -10.56 -2.96
CA ILE A 61 13.26 -9.21 -2.44
C ILE A 61 12.91 -8.26 -3.59
N GLU A 62 13.69 -8.27 -4.67
CA GLU A 62 13.42 -7.44 -5.85
C GLU A 62 12.03 -7.77 -6.43
N MET A 63 11.74 -9.05 -6.64
CA MET A 63 10.42 -9.50 -7.09
C MET A 63 9.30 -9.15 -6.12
N PHE A 64 9.55 -9.11 -4.81
CA PHE A 64 8.55 -8.67 -3.83
C PHE A 64 8.19 -7.20 -3.98
N PHE A 65 9.19 -6.32 -4.10
CA PHE A 65 8.97 -4.90 -4.36
C PHE A 65 8.37 -4.64 -5.75
N GLU A 66 8.76 -5.40 -6.79
CA GLU A 66 8.18 -5.30 -8.13
C GLU A 66 6.68 -5.63 -8.18
N ASN A 67 6.21 -6.46 -7.25
CA ASN A 67 4.80 -6.87 -7.16
C ASN A 67 4.02 -6.14 -6.06
N ALA A 68 4.65 -5.20 -5.35
CA ALA A 68 3.97 -4.31 -4.43
C ALA A 68 3.22 -3.24 -5.23
N HIS A 69 1.90 -3.18 -5.04
CA HIS A 69 1.06 -2.20 -5.71
C HIS A 69 0.13 -1.51 -4.73
N GLY A 70 -0.07 -0.21 -4.95
CA GLY A 70 -1.01 0.62 -4.21
C GLY A 70 -2.27 0.87 -5.02
N TRP A 71 -3.43 0.86 -4.37
CA TRP A 71 -4.64 1.49 -4.91
C TRP A 71 -5.41 2.19 -3.82
N TRP A 72 -6.39 2.99 -4.23
CA TRP A 72 -7.24 3.73 -3.31
C TRP A 72 -8.71 3.51 -3.64
N GLU A 73 -9.55 3.64 -2.62
CA GLU A 73 -11.01 3.63 -2.73
C GLU A 73 -11.62 4.74 -1.86
N GLU A 74 -12.66 5.41 -2.35
CA GLU A 74 -13.41 6.35 -1.52
C GLU A 74 -14.26 5.59 -0.50
N VAL A 75 -14.20 6.02 0.76
CA VAL A 75 -15.02 5.45 1.83
C VAL A 75 -16.24 6.34 2.02
N GLU A 76 -17.42 5.82 1.71
CA GLU A 76 -18.66 6.47 2.09
C GLU A 76 -18.81 6.41 3.62
N ASP A 77 -18.96 7.56 4.28
CA ASP A 77 -19.42 7.58 5.66
C ASP A 77 -20.86 7.01 5.68
N ASP A 78 -21.02 5.79 6.19
CA ASP A 78 -22.34 5.22 6.49
C ASP A 78 -23.10 6.22 7.39
N ALA A 79 -24.15 6.82 6.82
CA ALA A 79 -25.00 7.84 7.45
C ALA A 79 -25.93 7.27 8.54
#